data_AF-A0A2D6AZ03-F1
#
_entry.id   AF-A0A2D6AZ03-F1
#
_cell.length_a   1.000
_cell.length_b   1.000
_cell.length_c   1.000
_cell.angle_alpha   90.00
_cell.angle_beta   90.00
_cell.angle_gamma   90.00
#
_symmetry.space_group_name_H-M   'P 1'
#
loop_
_entity.id
_entity.type
_entity.pdbx_description
1 polymer ?
#
loop_
_entity_poly.entity_id
_entity_poly.type
_entity_poly.pdbx_seq_one_letter_code
_entity_poly.pdbx_strand_id
1 'polypeptide(L)'
;MVLAGEEIATVQEGDHAPFDGTLFNTEAAARLLVDLEFSQEMCDIETQRKLDMQAAYSQLTIDSLQASKDSLQFRFDETILIRDEHIFYLEKQISKPKISRELSFALGVIAGVGLTIGAGYALGQAANP
;
A
#
# COMPACT_ATOMS: atom_id res chain seq x y z
N MET A 1 -22.15 10.37 -74.85
CA MET A 1 -22.54 9.43 -73.78
C MET A 1 -22.25 8.03 -74.28
N VAL A 2 -21.09 7.47 -73.92
CA VAL A 2 -20.76 6.06 -74.14
C VAL A 2 -20.20 5.56 -72.81
N LEU A 3 -20.81 4.50 -72.32
CA LEU A 3 -20.65 3.91 -70.99
C LEU A 3 -19.19 3.49 -70.78
N ALA A 4 -18.61 3.90 -69.64
CA ALA A 4 -17.33 3.40 -69.16
C ALA A 4 -17.46 1.90 -68.91
N GLY A 5 -16.88 1.10 -69.79
CA GLY A 5 -16.80 -0.35 -69.63
C GLY A 5 -15.90 -0.68 -68.44
N GLU A 6 -16.39 -1.47 -67.51
CA GLU A 6 -15.56 -2.22 -66.58
C GLU A 6 -14.77 -3.27 -67.37
N GLU A 7 -13.65 -2.84 -67.94
CA GLU A 7 -12.71 -3.75 -68.58
C GLU A 7 -11.78 -4.28 -67.48
N ILE A 8 -12.08 -5.48 -66.98
CA ILE A 8 -11.22 -6.20 -66.05
C ILE A 8 -9.96 -6.63 -66.84
N ALA A 9 -8.98 -5.74 -66.94
CA ALA A 9 -7.74 -6.01 -67.66
C ALA A 9 -6.92 -7.05 -66.89
N THR A 10 -6.97 -8.30 -67.34
CA THR A 10 -6.16 -9.39 -66.81
C THR A 10 -4.77 -9.28 -67.45
N VAL A 11 -3.82 -8.68 -66.71
CA VAL A 11 -2.44 -8.47 -67.16
C VAL A 11 -1.72 -9.82 -67.11
N GLN A 12 -1.18 -10.29 -68.24
CA GLN A 12 -0.43 -11.55 -68.30
C GLN A 12 1.07 -11.31 -68.07
N GLU A 13 1.81 -12.40 -67.81
CA GLU A 13 3.25 -12.33 -67.57
C GLU A 13 3.98 -11.75 -68.80
N GLY A 14 4.54 -10.54 -68.64
CA GLY A 14 5.23 -9.80 -69.71
C GLY A 14 4.50 -8.56 -70.23
N ASP A 15 3.24 -8.33 -69.83
CA ASP A 15 2.49 -7.13 -70.22
C ASP A 15 2.96 -5.87 -69.45
N HIS A 16 3.07 -4.75 -70.15
CA HIS A 16 3.43 -3.47 -69.56
C HIS A 16 2.28 -2.93 -68.69
N ALA A 17 2.47 -2.92 -67.37
CA ALA A 17 1.52 -2.30 -66.45
C ALA A 17 1.52 -0.76 -66.62
N PRO A 18 0.36 -0.12 -66.82
CA PRO A 18 0.25 1.33 -67.05
C PRO A 18 0.48 2.19 -65.79
N PHE A 19 0.71 1.57 -64.63
CA PHE A 19 0.97 2.23 -63.36
C PHE A 19 2.14 1.55 -62.65
N ASP A 20 2.95 2.33 -61.96
CA ASP A 20 4.09 1.84 -61.18
C ASP A 20 3.58 1.25 -59.84
N GLY A 21 3.86 -0.03 -59.59
CA GLY A 21 3.36 -0.72 -58.40
C GLY A 21 3.71 -2.22 -58.36
N THR A 22 3.51 -2.85 -57.21
CA THR A 22 3.72 -4.30 -57.03
C THR A 22 2.40 -5.04 -57.22
N LEU A 23 2.28 -5.80 -58.31
CA LEU A 23 1.13 -6.66 -58.57
C LEU A 23 1.26 -7.95 -57.76
N PHE A 24 0.41 -8.12 -56.75
CA PHE A 24 0.29 -9.38 -56.02
C PHE A 24 -0.65 -10.32 -56.78
N ASN A 25 -0.24 -11.59 -56.92
CA ASN A 25 -1.20 -12.62 -57.30
C ASN A 25 -2.26 -12.78 -56.18
N THR A 26 -3.42 -13.33 -56.51
CA THR A 26 -4.56 -13.44 -55.57
C THR A 26 -4.19 -14.18 -54.28
N GLU A 27 -3.31 -15.17 -54.38
CA GLU A 27 -2.85 -15.95 -53.23
C GLU A 27 -1.91 -15.16 -52.31
N ALA A 28 -0.98 -14.38 -52.86
CA ALA A 28 -0.06 -13.54 -52.10
C ALA A 28 -0.80 -12.35 -51.45
N ALA A 29 -1.81 -11.78 -52.12
CA ALA A 29 -2.68 -10.77 -51.54
C ALA A 29 -3.49 -11.34 -50.36
N ALA A 30 -4.03 -12.56 -50.49
CA ALA A 30 -4.74 -13.24 -49.41
C ALA A 30 -3.83 -13.55 -48.21
N ARG A 31 -2.61 -14.06 -48.44
CA ARG A 31 -1.63 -14.32 -47.37
C ARG A 31 -1.23 -13.04 -46.66
N LEU A 32 -0.99 -11.95 -47.40
CA LEU A 32 -0.64 -10.66 -46.82
C LEU A 32 -1.77 -10.14 -45.90
N LEU A 33 -3.03 -10.25 -46.32
CA LEU A 33 -4.18 -9.86 -45.51
C LEU A 33 -4.25 -10.67 -44.21
N VAL A 34 -4.10 -11.99 -44.31
CA VAL A 34 -4.11 -12.90 -43.15
C VAL A 34 -2.97 -12.56 -42.19
N ASP A 35 -1.75 -12.35 -42.69
CA ASP A 35 -0.60 -11.97 -41.85
C ASP A 35 -0.84 -10.62 -41.14
N LEU A 36 -1.52 -9.68 -41.82
CA LEU A 36 -1.83 -8.37 -41.26
C LEU A 36 -2.89 -8.46 -40.15
N GLU A 37 -3.93 -9.28 -40.35
CA GLU A 37 -4.93 -9.59 -39.32
C GLU A 37 -4.30 -10.27 -38.10
N PHE A 38 -3.48 -11.30 -38.30
CA PHE A 38 -2.77 -11.98 -37.21
C PHE A 38 -1.82 -11.05 -36.46
N SER A 39 -1.12 -10.16 -37.17
CA SER A 39 -0.21 -9.18 -36.57
C SER A 39 -0.97 -8.16 -35.71
N GLN A 40 -2.14 -7.69 -36.18
CA GLN A 40 -3.01 -6.82 -35.40
C GLN A 40 -3.54 -7.52 -34.15
N GLU A 41 -4.06 -8.74 -34.29
CA GLU A 41 -4.57 -9.52 -33.16
C GLU A 41 -3.49 -9.80 -32.11
N MET A 42 -2.27 -10.15 -32.54
CA MET A 42 -1.12 -10.33 -31.64
C MET A 42 -0.75 -9.04 -30.91
N CYS A 43 -0.76 -7.90 -31.59
CA CYS A 43 -0.50 -6.59 -30.98
C CYS A 43 -1.55 -6.25 -29.92
N ASP A 44 -2.82 -6.51 -30.21
CA ASP A 44 -3.91 -6.27 -29.27
C ASP A 44 -3.82 -7.18 -28.05
N ILE A 45 -3.52 -8.47 -28.24
CA ILE A 45 -3.30 -9.43 -27.15
C ILE A 45 -2.13 -8.99 -26.26
N GLU A 46 -1.00 -8.59 -26.85
CA GLU A 46 0.15 -8.11 -26.08
C GLU A 46 -0.17 -6.84 -25.30
N THR A 47 -0.90 -5.92 -25.93
CA THR A 47 -1.31 -4.66 -25.31
C THR A 47 -2.24 -4.93 -24.14
N GLN A 48 -3.25 -5.77 -24.33
CA GLN A 48 -4.18 -6.17 -23.28
C GLN A 48 -3.46 -6.85 -22.12
N ARG A 49 -2.53 -7.77 -22.41
CA ARG A 49 -1.71 -8.43 -21.39
C ARG A 49 -0.91 -7.43 -20.57
N LYS A 50 -0.27 -6.43 -21.21
CA LYS A 50 0.49 -5.38 -20.51
C LYS A 50 -0.42 -4.53 -19.64
N LEU A 51 -1.60 -4.15 -20.14
CA LEU A 51 -2.60 -3.40 -19.39
C LEU A 51 -3.10 -4.19 -18.17
N ASP A 52 -3.44 -5.46 -18.33
CA ASP A 52 -3.93 -6.31 -17.25
C ASP A 52 -2.85 -6.52 -16.17
N MET A 53 -1.60 -6.74 -16.58
CA MET A 53 -0.48 -6.80 -15.65
C MET A 53 -0.31 -5.50 -14.88
N GLN A 54 -0.34 -4.37 -15.57
CA GLN A 54 -0.19 -3.07 -14.93
C GLN A 54 -1.35 -2.76 -13.98
N ALA A 55 -2.59 -3.08 -14.36
CA ALA A 55 -3.76 -2.97 -13.52
C ALA A 55 -3.62 -3.82 -12.25
N ALA A 56 -3.17 -5.07 -12.38
CA ALA A 56 -2.91 -5.94 -11.23
C ALA A 56 -1.83 -5.39 -10.30
N TYR A 57 -0.73 -4.85 -10.84
CA TYR A 57 0.32 -4.19 -10.05
C TYR A 57 -0.18 -2.95 -9.31
N SER A 58 -0.97 -2.10 -10.00
CA SER A 58 -1.58 -0.93 -9.38
C SER A 58 -2.56 -1.32 -8.28
N GLN A 59 -3.40 -2.33 -8.52
CA GLN A 59 -4.33 -2.84 -7.51
C GLN A 59 -3.60 -3.39 -6.29
N LEU A 60 -2.57 -4.22 -6.49
CA LEU A 60 -1.73 -4.74 -5.40
C LEU A 60 -1.09 -3.62 -4.57
N THR A 61 -0.66 -2.54 -5.24
CA THR A 61 -0.06 -1.38 -4.55
C THR A 61 -1.10 -0.66 -3.69
N ILE A 62 -2.31 -0.46 -4.22
CA ILE A 62 -3.43 0.15 -3.49
C ILE A 62 -3.80 -0.72 -2.28
N ASP A 63 -3.97 -2.02 -2.49
CA ASP A 63 -4.36 -2.97 -1.44
C ASP A 63 -3.31 -3.04 -0.33
N SER A 64 -2.02 -3.07 -0.69
CA SER A 64 -0.89 -3.01 0.24
C SER A 64 -0.90 -1.73 1.09
N LEU A 65 -1.12 -0.58 0.45
CA LEU A 65 -1.17 0.70 1.12
C LEU A 65 -2.38 0.80 2.05
N GLN A 66 -3.53 0.28 1.62
CA GLN A 66 -4.74 0.22 2.42
C GLN A 66 -4.58 -0.69 3.63
N ALA A 67 -4.04 -1.90 3.45
CA ALA A 67 -3.73 -2.80 4.56
C ALA A 67 -2.74 -2.17 5.56
N SER A 68 -1.73 -1.45 5.07
CA SER A 68 -0.78 -0.71 5.90
C SER A 68 -1.47 0.39 6.70
N LYS A 69 -2.37 1.15 6.07
CA LYS A 69 -3.16 2.18 6.74
C LYS A 69 -4.08 1.59 7.81
N ASP A 70 -4.81 0.53 7.47
CA ASP A 70 -5.76 -0.11 8.38
C ASP A 70 -5.04 -0.71 9.59
N SER A 71 -3.90 -1.38 9.37
CA SER A 71 -3.08 -1.89 10.47
C SER A 71 -2.54 -0.78 11.37
N LEU A 72 -2.16 0.36 10.80
CA LEU A 72 -1.69 1.51 11.55
C LEU A 72 -2.81 2.14 12.39
N GLN A 73 -4.00 2.31 11.81
CA GLN A 73 -5.19 2.79 12.52
C GLN A 73 -5.54 1.86 13.68
N PHE A 74 -5.61 0.55 13.43
CA PHE A 74 -5.89 -0.44 14.46
C PHE A 74 -4.89 -0.36 15.63
N ARG A 75 -3.59 -0.25 15.33
CA ARG A 75 -2.55 -0.09 16.37
C ARG A 75 -2.71 1.19 17.17
N PHE A 76 -3.07 2.30 16.52
CA PHE A 76 -3.30 3.56 17.23
C PHE A 76 -4.54 3.48 18.12
N ASP A 77 -5.64 2.92 17.62
CA ASP A 77 -6.88 2.75 18.39
C ASP A 77 -6.66 1.86 19.61
N GLU A 78 -5.97 0.72 19.44
CA GLU A 78 -5.59 -0.15 20.58
C GLU A 78 -4.69 0.59 21.57
N THR A 79 -3.70 1.34 21.07
CA THR A 79 -2.78 2.09 21.94
C THR A 79 -3.50 3.18 22.73
N ILE A 80 -4.47 3.87 22.11
CA ILE A 80 -5.28 4.89 22.78
C ILE A 80 -6.16 4.22 23.84
N LEU A 81 -6.84 3.12 23.50
CA LEU A 81 -7.70 2.39 24.43
C LEU A 81 -6.93 1.91 25.67
N ILE A 82 -5.74 1.34 25.47
CA ILE A 82 -4.86 0.92 26.57
C ILE A 82 -4.46 2.12 27.44
N ARG A 83 -4.08 3.25 26.81
CA ARG A 83 -3.69 4.45 27.56
C ARG A 83 -4.85 5.02 28.37
N ASP A 84 -6.05 5.06 27.80
CA ASP A 84 -7.25 5.55 28.48
C ASP A 84 -7.62 4.65 29.67
N GLU A 85 -7.49 3.33 29.52
CA GLU A 85 -7.68 2.38 30.62
C GLU A 85 -6.65 2.61 31.74
N HIS A 86 -5.39 2.84 31.40
CA HIS A 86 -4.34 3.17 32.36
C HIS A 86 -4.61 4.50 33.08
N ILE A 87 -5.05 5.53 32.37
CA ILE A 87 -5.42 6.82 32.96
C ILE A 87 -6.57 6.64 33.93
N PHE A 88 -7.63 5.93 33.52
CA PHE A 88 -8.78 5.66 34.39
C PHE A 88 -8.38 4.87 35.64
N TYR A 89 -7.52 3.87 35.51
CA TYR A 89 -7.00 3.10 36.65
C TYR A 89 -6.18 3.98 37.60
N LEU A 90 -5.26 4.79 37.08
CA LEU A 90 -4.44 5.70 37.87
C LEU A 90 -5.31 6.76 38.56
N GLU A 91 -6.28 7.35 37.84
CA GLU A 91 -7.20 8.35 38.39
C GLU A 91 -8.11 7.75 39.47
N LYS A 92 -8.58 6.52 39.29
CA LYS A 92 -9.37 5.78 40.30
C LYS A 92 -8.55 5.43 41.54
N GLN A 93 -7.25 5.16 41.39
CA GLN A 93 -6.36 4.91 42.54
C GLN A 93 -5.92 6.19 43.25
N ILE A 94 -5.71 7.28 42.49
CA ILE A 94 -5.33 8.59 43.01
C ILE A 94 -6.53 9.34 43.60
N SER A 95 -7.76 9.01 43.21
CA SER A 95 -9.02 9.52 43.81
C SER A 95 -9.32 8.97 45.21
N LYS A 96 -8.32 8.41 45.91
CA LYS A 96 -8.38 8.30 47.38
C LYS A 96 -8.38 9.71 47.98
N PRO A 97 -9.05 9.94 49.13
CA PRO A 97 -9.35 11.28 49.61
C PRO A 97 -8.07 12.11 49.64
N LYS A 98 -8.12 13.30 49.00
CA LYS A 98 -7.02 14.27 49.01
C LYS A 98 -6.61 14.50 50.46
N ILE A 99 -5.54 13.83 50.89
CA ILE A 99 -4.87 14.12 52.16
C ILE A 99 -4.48 15.59 52.06
N SER A 100 -4.90 16.40 53.03
CA SER A 100 -4.61 17.83 53.01
C SER A 100 -3.10 18.03 52.86
N ARG A 101 -2.69 19.10 52.17
CA ARG A 101 -1.27 19.40 51.93
C ARG A 101 -0.46 19.46 53.23
N GLU A 102 -1.10 19.85 54.32
CA GLU A 102 -0.53 19.89 55.66
C GLU A 102 -0.30 18.49 56.24
N LEU A 103 -1.26 17.57 56.07
CA LEU A 103 -1.12 16.18 56.52
C LEU A 103 -0.07 15.42 55.70
N SER A 104 0.01 15.62 54.39
CA SER A 104 1.06 14.98 53.57
C SER A 104 2.46 15.49 53.92
N PHE A 105 2.58 16.79 54.20
CA PHE A 105 3.82 17.39 54.69
C PHE A 105 4.21 16.84 56.08
N ALA A 106 3.28 16.83 57.03
CA ALA A 106 3.52 16.33 58.38
C ALA A 106 3.94 14.84 58.39
N LEU A 107 3.29 14.01 57.57
CA LEU A 107 3.59 12.58 57.45
C LEU A 107 4.98 12.35 56.84
N GLY A 108 5.37 13.16 55.85
CA GLY A 108 6.73 13.16 55.28
C GLY A 108 7.81 13.53 56.30
N VAL A 109 7.57 14.55 57.13
CA VAL A 109 8.50 14.97 58.19
C VAL A 109 8.65 13.88 59.25
N ILE A 110 7.54 13.33 59.75
CA ILE A 110 7.56 12.25 60.76
C ILE A 110 8.29 11.01 60.23
N ALA A 111 8.01 10.62 58.98
CA ALA A 111 8.68 9.50 58.34
C ALA A 111 10.20 9.73 58.20
N GLY A 112 10.63 10.93 57.79
CA GLY A 112 12.04 11.27 57.65
C GLY A 112 12.81 11.26 58.98
N VAL A 113 12.19 11.77 60.05
CA VAL A 113 12.76 11.72 61.41
C VAL A 113 12.84 10.27 61.91
N GLY A 114 11.78 9.47 61.70
CA GLY A 114 11.79 8.06 62.06
C GLY A 114 12.89 7.27 61.34
N LEU A 115 13.10 7.54 60.05
CA LEU A 115 14.15 6.90 59.25
C LEU A 115 15.55 7.25 59.72
N THR A 116 15.82 8.53 60.05
CA THR A 116 17.14 8.96 60.53
C THR A 116 17.47 8.37 61.90
N ILE A 117 16.50 8.37 62.82
CA ILE A 117 16.66 7.72 64.14
C ILE A 117 16.87 6.20 63.98
N GLY A 118 16.04 5.55 63.16
CA GLY A 118 16.14 4.11 62.91
C GLY A 118 17.47 3.70 62.28
N ALA A 119 17.94 4.45 61.28
CA ALA A 119 19.23 4.21 60.64
C ALA A 119 20.40 4.41 61.63
N GLY A 120 20.35 5.45 62.47
CA GLY A 120 21.34 5.68 63.52
C GLY A 120 21.40 4.54 64.54
N TYR A 121 20.24 4.03 64.96
CA TYR A 121 20.17 2.90 65.88
C TYR A 121 20.66 1.59 65.24
N ALA A 122 20.30 1.32 63.99
CA ALA A 122 20.76 0.14 63.27
C ALA A 122 22.29 0.13 63.07
N LEU A 123 22.86 1.28 62.70
CA LEU A 123 24.32 1.44 62.58
C LEU A 123 25.00 1.33 63.94
N GLY A 124 24.40 1.86 65.02
CA GLY A 124 24.92 1.72 66.37
C GLY A 124 24.98 0.28 66.87
N GLN A 125 23.96 -0.53 66.56
CA GLN A 125 23.98 -1.97 66.84
C GLN A 125 24.96 -2.74 65.94
N ALA A 126 25.10 -2.35 64.67
CA ALA A 126 26.05 -2.98 63.76
C ALA A 126 27.52 -2.63 64.09
N ALA A 127 27.77 -1.45 64.67
CA ALA A 127 29.10 -0.97 65.01
C ALA A 127 29.59 -1.40 66.41
N ASN A 128 28.70 -1.96 67.24
CA ASN A 128 29.03 -2.47 68.56
C ASN A 128 28.42 -3.88 68.73
N PRO A 129 29.05 -4.93 68.14
CA PRO A 129 28.58 -6.31 68.23
C PRO A 129 28.66 -6.89 69.65
#